data_AF-A0A9X7T0T0-F1
#
_entry.id   AF-A0A9X7T0T0-F1
#
_cell.length_a   1.000
_cell.length_b   1.000
_cell.length_c   1.000
_cell.angle_alpha   90.00
_cell.angle_beta   90.00
_cell.angle_gamma   90.00
#
_symmetry.space_group_name_H-M   'P 1'
#
loop_
_entity.id
_entity.type
_entity.pdbx_description
1 polymer ?
#
loop_
_entity_poly.entity_id
_entity_poly.type
_entity_poly.pdbx_seq_one_letter_code
_entity_poly.pdbx_strand_id
1 'polypeptide(L)'
;MKKVLLFLIDSMMPDVLERCIAANKAPGLRFLLEHSQYIPDCVTVFPTMTASIDCSLITGVYPDQHKVPGLVWYDSEQKKIVNYINGAVPVRKLGIAQCATNVLFDLNERHLSKDVKTIHEVLEEHQLVSGSINVIAHRGHKQHKVHMPPLLDAITSFQLRETVSGPTIMSIGTLVRPDIFRPVTWNMAQTVFEGYGINDTYAIDVLIEVIRSGKQPHFTLVYLPENDHKLHASPQNAIQHLADVDKQLVRFLDSFASWEQMLERNVCILISDHGQTVIGEGEEHNISLDALLKGFSIHALGKEVTSEVEVVICNNERMTFLYPVNGTEQAAIVEAVSVDERIDLIAWKDGEKMIVRRGGSKQELSFWRGAEYSDAYGRSWGMAGDPSVLDVQYDGETLTFDTYPDAFSRLYGAAFAQQGPAVILTAAPGYEFLSECAPTHLGGGSHGSLHKRDSLIPLVIAGAAQSFPLPARLVDVKDFILRELGVISGAHPQ
;
A
#
# COMPACT_ATOMS: atom_id res chain seq x y z
N MET A 1 -8.19 -26.95 -12.57
CA MET A 1 -7.54 -25.64 -12.39
C MET A 1 -7.40 -25.40 -10.90
N LYS A 2 -6.19 -25.06 -10.43
CA LYS A 2 -5.97 -24.69 -9.02
C LYS A 2 -6.64 -23.34 -8.73
N LYS A 3 -7.05 -23.11 -7.49
CA LYS A 3 -7.51 -21.79 -7.03
C LYS A 3 -6.30 -20.96 -6.62
N VAL A 4 -6.40 -19.63 -6.60
CA VAL A 4 -5.33 -18.74 -6.18
C VAL A 4 -5.69 -18.11 -4.84
N LEU A 5 -4.82 -18.24 -3.85
CA LEU A 5 -4.91 -17.57 -2.56
C LEU A 5 -3.74 -16.60 -2.46
N LEU A 6 -4.03 -15.31 -2.32
CA LEU A 6 -3.03 -14.26 -2.13
C LEU A 6 -3.17 -13.72 -0.71
N PHE A 7 -2.12 -13.86 0.09
CA PHE A 7 -2.00 -13.29 1.42
C PHE A 7 -1.13 -12.03 1.33
N LEU A 8 -1.74 -10.88 1.62
CA LEU A 8 -1.06 -9.62 1.84
C LEU A 8 -0.71 -9.54 3.34
N ILE A 9 0.57 -9.74 3.66
CA ILE A 9 1.09 -9.69 5.03
C ILE A 9 1.74 -8.33 5.22
N ASP A 10 1.10 -7.50 6.02
CA ASP A 10 1.51 -6.11 6.23
C ASP A 10 2.90 -6.04 6.87
N SER A 11 3.81 -5.25 6.30
CA SER A 11 5.20 -5.09 6.76
C SER A 11 6.01 -6.39 6.93
N MET A 12 5.76 -7.42 6.11
CA MET A 12 6.60 -8.61 6.04
C MET A 12 7.91 -8.31 5.29
N MET A 13 8.98 -8.04 6.02
CA MET A 13 10.30 -7.75 5.44
C MET A 13 11.08 -9.03 5.05
N PRO A 14 11.84 -9.04 3.92
CA PRO A 14 12.57 -10.23 3.46
C PRO A 14 13.58 -10.77 4.48
N ASP A 15 14.35 -9.89 5.11
CA ASP A 15 15.35 -10.28 6.11
C ASP A 15 14.72 -10.85 7.39
N VAL A 16 13.54 -10.33 7.78
CA VAL A 16 12.79 -10.84 8.94
C VAL A 16 12.23 -12.23 8.63
N LEU A 17 11.69 -12.42 7.43
CA LEU A 17 11.20 -13.72 6.95
C LEU A 17 12.30 -14.78 7.02
N GLU A 18 13.46 -14.50 6.44
CA GLU A 18 14.61 -15.42 6.41
C GLU A 18 15.11 -15.74 7.82
N ARG A 19 15.29 -14.73 8.68
CA ARG A 19 15.72 -14.95 10.08
C ARG A 19 14.69 -15.70 10.90
N CYS A 20 13.39 -15.48 10.67
CA CYS A 20 12.32 -16.16 11.38
C CYS A 20 12.30 -17.66 11.06
N ILE A 21 12.49 -18.01 9.78
CA ILE A 21 12.64 -19.40 9.32
C ILE A 21 13.91 -20.02 9.88
N ALA A 22 15.06 -19.33 9.80
CA ALA A 22 16.33 -19.81 10.35
C ALA A 22 16.27 -20.06 11.87
N ALA A 23 15.48 -19.25 12.59
CA ALA A 23 15.21 -19.42 14.01
C ALA A 23 14.22 -20.56 14.34
N ASN A 24 13.74 -21.31 13.34
CA ASN A 24 12.72 -22.36 13.47
C ASN A 24 11.40 -21.88 14.10
N LYS A 25 11.04 -20.61 13.90
CA LYS A 25 9.83 -20.00 14.48
C LYS A 25 8.64 -19.90 13.52
N ALA A 26 8.85 -20.14 12.23
CA ALA A 26 7.81 -20.03 11.20
C ALA A 26 7.69 -21.29 10.34
N PRO A 27 7.18 -22.41 10.88
CA PRO A 27 7.01 -23.65 10.13
C PRO A 27 6.09 -23.54 8.90
N GLY A 28 5.02 -22.74 8.94
CA GLY A 28 4.10 -22.59 7.80
C GLY A 28 4.75 -21.84 6.63
N LEU A 29 5.38 -20.71 6.92
CA LEU A 29 6.16 -19.91 5.97
C LEU A 29 7.32 -20.72 5.40
N ARG A 30 8.04 -21.50 6.23
CA ARG A 30 9.09 -22.41 5.76
C ARG A 30 8.55 -23.42 4.76
N PHE A 31 7.44 -24.10 5.07
CA PHE A 31 6.85 -25.07 4.16
C PHE A 31 6.49 -24.43 2.81
N LEU A 32 5.85 -23.25 2.82
CA LEU A 32 5.51 -22.54 1.59
C LEU A 32 6.77 -22.14 0.81
N LEU A 33 7.79 -21.61 1.49
CA LEU A 33 9.03 -21.16 0.87
C LEU A 33 9.79 -22.33 0.19
N GLU A 34 9.86 -23.50 0.83
CA GLU A 34 10.50 -24.72 0.30
C GLU A 34 9.82 -25.24 -0.98
N HIS A 35 8.57 -24.87 -1.24
CA HIS A 35 7.78 -25.31 -2.40
C HIS A 35 7.45 -24.15 -3.36
N SER A 36 8.23 -23.07 -3.33
CA SER A 36 7.93 -21.83 -4.04
C SER A 36 9.04 -21.35 -4.98
N GLN A 37 8.67 -20.42 -5.86
CA GLN A 37 9.60 -19.38 -6.28
C GLN A 37 9.60 -18.28 -5.22
N TYR A 38 10.76 -18.05 -4.60
CA TYR A 38 10.98 -16.97 -3.63
C TYR A 38 11.77 -15.84 -4.29
N ILE A 39 11.23 -14.62 -4.21
CA ILE A 39 11.84 -13.40 -4.74
C ILE A 39 11.94 -12.40 -3.58
N PRO A 40 13.14 -12.15 -3.04
CA PRO A 40 13.32 -11.29 -1.85
C PRO A 40 13.24 -9.79 -2.17
N ASP A 41 13.32 -9.41 -3.44
CA ASP A 41 13.50 -8.05 -3.93
C ASP A 41 12.39 -7.61 -4.90
N CYS A 42 11.16 -8.08 -4.68
CA CYS A 42 10.01 -7.56 -5.40
C CYS A 42 9.80 -6.08 -5.04
N VAL A 43 9.55 -5.24 -6.03
CA VAL A 43 9.42 -3.79 -5.82
C VAL A 43 7.95 -3.40 -5.65
N THR A 44 7.61 -2.76 -4.54
CA THR A 44 6.27 -2.19 -4.32
C THR A 44 6.11 -0.82 -4.99
N VAL A 45 4.91 -0.25 -4.94
CA VAL A 45 4.63 1.08 -5.50
C VAL A 45 5.09 2.21 -4.57
N PHE A 46 4.89 3.46 -5.00
CA PHE A 46 5.18 4.63 -4.18
C PHE A 46 3.95 5.57 -4.19
N PRO A 47 3.57 6.13 -3.03
CA PRO A 47 4.16 5.89 -1.72
C PRO A 47 3.86 4.49 -1.19
N THR A 48 4.74 4.02 -0.31
CA THR A 48 4.65 2.66 0.26
C THR A 48 3.61 2.65 1.38
N MET A 49 2.34 2.94 1.03
CA MET A 49 1.22 3.09 1.95
C MET A 49 0.04 2.21 1.51
N THR A 50 -0.67 1.61 2.46
CA THR A 50 -1.70 0.58 2.20
C THR A 50 -2.72 0.97 1.14
N ALA A 51 -3.29 2.20 1.15
CA ALA A 51 -4.30 2.58 0.16
C ALA A 51 -3.78 2.64 -1.30
N SER A 52 -2.58 3.17 -1.52
CA SER A 52 -1.97 3.20 -2.85
C SER A 52 -1.54 1.80 -3.30
N ILE A 53 -0.99 1.01 -2.37
CA ILE A 53 -0.54 -0.35 -2.63
C ILE A 53 -1.69 -1.29 -2.92
N ASP A 54 -2.75 -1.31 -2.10
CA ASP A 54 -3.94 -2.14 -2.31
C ASP A 54 -4.56 -1.88 -3.68
N CYS A 55 -4.71 -0.60 -4.05
CA CYS A 55 -5.21 -0.22 -5.36
C CYS A 55 -4.29 -0.72 -6.48
N SER A 56 -2.97 -0.56 -6.34
CA SER A 56 -1.99 -1.06 -7.32
C SER A 56 -2.00 -2.58 -7.43
N LEU A 57 -2.12 -3.30 -6.31
CA LEU A 57 -2.14 -4.76 -6.24
C LEU A 57 -3.34 -5.33 -7.02
N ILE A 58 -4.53 -4.75 -6.82
CA ILE A 58 -5.74 -5.24 -7.48
C ILE A 58 -5.92 -4.70 -8.89
N THR A 59 -5.26 -3.61 -9.29
CA THR A 59 -5.41 -3.03 -10.63
C THR A 59 -4.25 -3.34 -11.58
N GLY A 60 -3.08 -3.69 -11.04
CA GLY A 60 -1.86 -3.97 -11.81
C GLY A 60 -1.21 -2.73 -12.44
N VAL A 61 -1.49 -1.54 -11.89
CA VAL A 61 -0.97 -0.27 -12.40
C VAL A 61 -0.53 0.63 -11.25
N TYR A 62 0.25 1.67 -11.54
CA TYR A 62 0.71 2.66 -10.56
C TYR A 62 -0.35 3.74 -10.29
N PRO A 63 -0.15 4.57 -9.24
CA PRO A 63 -1.11 5.62 -8.86
C PRO A 63 -1.47 6.63 -9.94
N ASP A 64 -0.61 6.86 -10.95
CA ASP A 64 -0.91 7.76 -12.07
C ASP A 64 -2.11 7.28 -12.89
N GLN A 65 -2.44 5.99 -12.84
CA GLN A 65 -3.57 5.41 -13.57
C GLN A 65 -4.77 5.16 -12.67
N HIS A 66 -4.57 4.57 -11.48
CA HIS A 66 -5.67 4.25 -10.57
C HIS A 66 -6.12 5.43 -9.70
N LYS A 67 -5.38 6.54 -9.68
CA LYS A 67 -5.72 7.85 -9.08
C LYS A 67 -5.80 7.90 -7.55
N VAL A 68 -5.30 6.89 -6.83
CA VAL A 68 -5.25 6.90 -5.35
C VAL A 68 -3.79 7.12 -4.91
N PRO A 69 -3.40 8.36 -4.55
CA PRO A 69 -1.98 8.71 -4.36
C PRO A 69 -1.38 8.27 -3.03
N GLY A 70 -2.17 7.90 -2.01
CA GLY A 70 -1.67 7.54 -0.68
C GLY A 70 -2.79 7.51 0.37
N LEU A 71 -2.44 7.36 1.65
CA LEU A 71 -3.41 7.36 2.75
C LEU A 71 -4.01 8.74 3.03
N VAL A 72 -3.19 9.78 2.87
CA VAL A 72 -3.57 11.18 3.10
C VAL A 72 -3.20 11.99 1.86
N TRP A 73 -4.17 12.65 1.26
CA TRP A 73 -3.97 13.48 0.07
C TRP A 73 -5.02 14.58 -0.04
N TYR A 74 -4.74 15.59 -0.87
CA TYR A 74 -5.64 16.73 -1.05
C TYR A 74 -6.44 16.57 -2.35
N ASP A 75 -7.75 16.48 -2.23
CA ASP A 75 -8.66 16.58 -3.36
C ASP A 75 -8.87 18.06 -3.69
N SER A 76 -8.20 18.51 -4.76
CA SER A 76 -8.26 19.90 -5.21
C SER A 76 -9.64 20.30 -5.76
N GLU A 77 -10.42 19.35 -6.26
CA GLU A 77 -11.76 19.60 -6.78
C GLU A 77 -12.73 19.86 -5.63
N GLN A 78 -12.70 19.01 -4.60
CA GLN A 78 -13.53 19.15 -3.41
C GLN A 78 -12.94 20.10 -2.35
N LYS A 79 -11.70 20.55 -2.55
CA LYS A 79 -10.90 21.37 -1.63
C LYS A 79 -10.82 20.77 -0.22
N LYS A 80 -10.61 19.45 -0.14
CA LYS A 80 -10.60 18.71 1.13
C LYS A 80 -9.45 17.72 1.20
N ILE A 81 -8.94 17.52 2.41
CA ILE A 81 -8.05 16.41 2.69
C ILE A 81 -8.88 15.12 2.74
N VAL A 82 -8.48 14.15 1.92
CA VAL A 82 -8.89 12.76 2.02
C VAL A 82 -7.92 12.05 2.95
N ASN A 83 -8.47 11.32 3.91
CA ASN A 83 -7.72 10.51 4.87
C ASN A 83 -8.43 9.17 5.03
N TYR A 84 -7.73 8.08 4.71
CA TYR A 84 -8.22 6.70 4.81
C TYR A 84 -7.91 6.06 6.18
N ILE A 85 -8.21 6.80 7.26
CA ILE A 85 -7.98 6.40 8.67
C ILE A 85 -6.49 6.31 9.05
N ASN A 86 -5.66 7.22 8.52
CA ASN A 86 -4.29 7.39 9.00
C ASN A 86 -4.23 8.31 10.23
N GLY A 87 -3.74 7.78 11.35
CA GLY A 87 -3.55 8.47 12.62
C GLY A 87 -4.85 8.79 13.38
N ALA A 88 -4.93 8.41 14.66
CA ALA A 88 -6.13 8.62 15.48
C ALA A 88 -6.47 10.11 15.72
N VAL A 89 -5.46 10.95 15.97
CA VAL A 89 -5.66 12.39 16.23
C VAL A 89 -6.06 13.16 14.97
N PRO A 90 -5.40 12.98 13.80
CA PRO A 90 -5.83 13.56 12.54
C PRO A 90 -7.26 13.15 12.16
N VAL A 91 -7.60 11.86 12.27
CA VAL A 91 -8.95 11.35 11.99
C VAL A 91 -10.01 12.02 12.86
N ARG A 92 -9.75 12.18 14.17
CA ARG A 92 -10.68 12.90 15.06
C ARG A 92 -10.87 14.36 14.63
N LYS A 93 -9.79 15.03 14.22
CA LYS A 93 -9.80 16.46 13.86
C LYS A 93 -10.44 16.74 12.50
N LEU A 94 -10.20 15.88 11.52
CA LEU A 94 -10.86 15.91 10.21
C LEU A 94 -12.34 15.49 10.30
N GLY A 95 -12.64 14.57 11.22
CA GLY A 95 -13.98 14.03 11.44
C GLY A 95 -14.02 12.53 11.15
N ILE A 96 -14.38 11.75 12.18
CA ILE A 96 -14.41 10.28 12.11
C ILE A 96 -15.36 9.80 11.01
N ALA A 97 -16.55 10.40 10.90
CA ALA A 97 -17.53 10.02 9.89
C ALA A 97 -17.01 10.25 8.48
N GLN A 98 -16.35 11.39 8.22
CA GLN A 98 -15.73 11.68 6.93
C GLN A 98 -14.63 10.67 6.60
N CYS A 99 -13.72 10.37 7.53
CA CYS A 99 -12.63 9.43 7.28
C CYS A 99 -13.15 7.99 7.07
N ALA A 100 -14.16 7.58 7.83
CA ALA A 100 -14.85 6.30 7.61
C ALA A 100 -15.55 6.26 6.24
N THR A 101 -16.16 7.37 5.82
CA THR A 101 -16.74 7.50 4.46
C THR A 101 -15.67 7.31 3.39
N ASN A 102 -14.53 7.98 3.56
CA ASN A 102 -13.42 7.94 2.61
C ASN A 102 -12.96 6.50 2.37
N VAL A 103 -12.68 5.73 3.43
CA VAL A 103 -12.11 4.38 3.29
C VAL A 103 -13.14 3.31 2.95
N LEU A 104 -14.35 3.37 3.52
CA LEU A 104 -15.36 2.32 3.31
C LEU A 104 -16.08 2.48 1.97
N PHE A 105 -16.29 3.72 1.51
CA PHE A 105 -17.14 4.00 0.35
C PHE A 105 -16.35 4.72 -0.75
N ASP A 106 -15.86 5.92 -0.48
CA ASP A 106 -15.32 6.77 -1.55
C ASP A 106 -14.11 6.15 -2.25
N LEU A 107 -13.24 5.43 -1.52
CA LEU A 107 -12.07 4.79 -2.09
C LEU A 107 -12.45 3.93 -3.31
N ASN A 108 -13.46 3.06 -3.17
CA ASN A 108 -13.86 2.13 -4.22
C ASN A 108 -14.84 2.74 -5.23
N GLU A 109 -15.79 3.54 -4.76
CA GLU A 109 -16.88 4.06 -5.59
C GLU A 109 -16.51 5.31 -6.40
N ARG A 110 -15.56 6.11 -5.88
CA ARG A 110 -15.28 7.46 -6.36
C ARG A 110 -13.80 7.73 -6.67
N HIS A 111 -12.89 7.45 -5.73
CA HIS A 111 -11.49 7.84 -5.83
C HIS A 111 -10.67 6.90 -6.71
N LEU A 112 -10.90 5.59 -6.62
CA LEU A 112 -10.31 4.61 -7.51
C LEU A 112 -10.85 4.82 -8.93
N SER A 113 -9.96 5.11 -9.88
CA SER A 113 -10.34 5.41 -11.27
C SER A 113 -11.17 4.30 -11.90
N LYS A 114 -12.22 4.67 -12.64
CA LYS A 114 -13.06 3.74 -13.42
C LYS A 114 -12.45 3.34 -14.76
N ASP A 115 -11.36 4.00 -15.16
CA ASP A 115 -10.64 3.70 -16.41
C ASP A 115 -9.75 2.46 -16.29
N VAL A 116 -9.51 1.98 -15.06
CA VAL A 116 -8.76 0.76 -14.78
C VAL A 116 -9.63 -0.24 -14.04
N LYS A 117 -9.60 -1.50 -14.50
CA LYS A 117 -10.38 -2.57 -13.87
C LYS A 117 -9.57 -3.22 -12.75
N THR A 118 -10.24 -3.54 -11.64
CA THR A 118 -9.68 -4.42 -10.61
C THR A 118 -9.64 -5.86 -11.11
N ILE A 119 -8.85 -6.71 -10.44
CA ILE A 119 -8.83 -8.14 -10.69
C ILE A 119 -10.20 -8.77 -10.41
N HIS A 120 -10.95 -8.24 -9.44
CA HIS A 120 -12.30 -8.71 -9.14
C HIS A 120 -13.28 -8.46 -10.29
N GLU A 121 -13.27 -7.25 -10.87
CA GLU A 121 -14.08 -6.91 -12.04
C GLU A 121 -13.72 -7.80 -13.24
N VAL A 122 -12.42 -7.96 -13.53
CA VAL A 122 -11.95 -8.80 -14.63
C VAL A 122 -12.38 -10.26 -14.46
N LEU A 123 -12.22 -10.83 -13.26
CA LEU A 123 -12.58 -12.22 -13.00
C LEU A 123 -14.09 -12.45 -13.11
N GLU A 124 -14.91 -11.54 -12.59
CA GLU A 124 -16.37 -11.67 -12.65
C GLU A 124 -16.90 -11.55 -14.08
N GLU A 125 -16.30 -10.69 -14.91
CA GLU A 125 -16.60 -10.60 -16.35
C GLU A 125 -16.27 -11.91 -17.10
N HIS A 126 -15.29 -12.66 -16.61
CA HIS A 126 -14.93 -13.99 -17.11
C HIS A 126 -15.68 -15.13 -16.41
N GLN A 127 -16.76 -14.82 -15.67
CA GLN A 127 -17.59 -15.78 -14.95
C GLN A 127 -16.83 -16.56 -13.86
N LEU A 128 -15.71 -16.01 -13.38
CA LEU A 128 -14.94 -16.53 -12.27
C LEU A 128 -15.32 -15.82 -10.97
N VAL A 129 -15.58 -16.61 -9.94
CA VAL A 129 -15.81 -16.11 -8.58
C VAL A 129 -14.48 -15.62 -7.97
N SER A 130 -14.47 -14.40 -7.44
CA SER A 130 -13.37 -13.89 -6.62
C SER A 130 -13.85 -13.55 -5.21
N GLY A 131 -12.92 -13.40 -4.27
CA GLY A 131 -13.18 -12.91 -2.92
C GLY A 131 -12.09 -12.02 -2.35
N SER A 132 -12.46 -11.19 -1.38
CA SER A 132 -11.57 -10.28 -0.66
C SER A 132 -11.91 -10.28 0.83
N ILE A 133 -10.90 -10.43 1.68
CA ILE A 133 -11.02 -10.48 3.14
C ILE A 133 -10.11 -9.40 3.72
N ASN A 134 -10.73 -8.41 4.37
CA ASN A 134 -10.14 -7.28 5.09
C ASN A 134 -9.37 -6.24 4.26
N VAL A 135 -9.31 -6.36 2.94
CA VAL A 135 -8.61 -5.40 2.07
C VAL A 135 -9.51 -4.19 1.81
N ILE A 136 -8.98 -2.97 1.91
CA ILE A 136 -9.78 -1.74 1.75
C ILE A 136 -10.06 -1.43 0.28
N ALA A 137 -9.18 -1.81 -0.65
CA ALA A 137 -9.49 -1.77 -2.08
C ALA A 137 -10.09 -3.12 -2.52
N HIS A 138 -11.34 -3.08 -3.00
CA HIS A 138 -12.10 -4.29 -3.27
C HIS A 138 -13.13 -4.16 -4.39
N ARG A 139 -13.22 -3.02 -5.12
CA ARG A 139 -14.26 -2.80 -6.14
C ARG A 139 -14.47 -4.02 -7.06
N GLY A 140 -15.72 -4.45 -7.18
CA GLY A 140 -16.21 -5.54 -8.04
C GLY A 140 -17.66 -5.28 -8.47
N HIS A 141 -18.32 -6.22 -9.16
CA HIS A 141 -19.68 -5.97 -9.69
C HIS A 141 -20.80 -6.29 -8.68
N LYS A 142 -20.48 -6.83 -7.50
CA LYS A 142 -21.49 -7.12 -6.46
C LYS A 142 -21.64 -5.96 -5.51
N GLN A 143 -22.82 -5.83 -4.92
CA GLN A 143 -23.14 -4.81 -3.94
C GLN A 143 -23.32 -5.45 -2.57
N HIS A 144 -22.60 -4.95 -1.58
CA HIS A 144 -22.59 -5.45 -0.21
C HIS A 144 -23.13 -4.39 0.74
N LYS A 145 -23.97 -4.81 1.69
CA LYS A 145 -24.47 -3.90 2.72
C LYS A 145 -23.43 -3.71 3.81
N VAL A 146 -23.17 -2.46 4.19
CA VAL A 146 -22.31 -2.15 5.33
C VAL A 146 -23.16 -2.12 6.60
N HIS A 147 -22.75 -2.90 7.58
CA HIS A 147 -23.36 -3.02 8.90
C HIS A 147 -22.49 -2.32 9.94
N MET A 148 -22.81 -1.06 10.22
CA MET A 148 -22.08 -0.29 11.22
C MET A 148 -22.40 -0.78 12.65
N PRO A 149 -21.37 -1.07 13.48
CA PRO A 149 -21.54 -1.34 14.90
C PRO A 149 -22.25 -0.17 15.59
N PRO A 150 -23.07 -0.39 16.64
CA PRO A 150 -23.89 0.66 17.26
C PRO A 150 -23.11 1.91 17.71
N LEU A 151 -21.87 1.73 18.19
CA LEU A 151 -20.99 2.84 18.57
C LEU A 151 -20.59 3.70 17.36
N LEU A 152 -20.23 3.06 16.24
CA LEU A 152 -19.89 3.76 15.00
C LEU A 152 -21.13 4.41 14.38
N ASP A 153 -22.28 3.74 14.41
CA ASP A 153 -23.57 4.28 13.98
C ASP A 153 -23.90 5.57 14.76
N ALA A 154 -23.68 5.59 16.08
CA ALA A 154 -23.88 6.78 16.90
C ALA A 154 -22.89 7.91 16.59
N ILE A 155 -21.60 7.62 16.47
CA ILE A 155 -20.55 8.62 16.17
C ILE A 155 -20.74 9.22 14.77
N THR A 156 -21.30 8.45 13.84
CA THR A 156 -21.53 8.86 12.45
C THR A 156 -22.93 9.43 12.22
N SER A 157 -23.69 9.66 13.30
CA SER A 157 -25.07 10.16 13.25
C SER A 157 -25.98 9.34 12.33
N PHE A 158 -25.72 8.03 12.20
CA PHE A 158 -26.45 7.09 11.35
C PHE A 158 -26.43 7.43 9.85
N GLN A 159 -25.45 8.22 9.39
CA GLN A 159 -25.39 8.69 8.01
C GLN A 159 -24.76 7.70 7.04
N LEU A 160 -24.04 6.67 7.51
CA LEU A 160 -23.22 5.77 6.67
C LEU A 160 -23.89 4.46 6.26
N ARG A 161 -25.23 4.45 6.14
CA ARG A 161 -25.96 3.24 5.73
C ARG A 161 -26.02 3.12 4.22
N GLU A 162 -24.92 2.68 3.64
CA GLU A 162 -24.74 2.56 2.19
C GLU A 162 -24.35 1.13 1.79
N THR A 163 -24.38 0.88 0.48
CA THR A 163 -23.82 -0.32 -0.13
C THR A 163 -22.48 0.00 -0.76
N VAL A 164 -21.57 -0.97 -0.74
CA VAL A 164 -20.26 -0.88 -1.36
C VAL A 164 -20.12 -1.92 -2.45
N SER A 165 -19.42 -1.57 -3.53
CA SER A 165 -19.07 -2.51 -4.59
C SER A 165 -17.99 -3.48 -4.11
N GLY A 166 -18.04 -4.73 -4.53
CA GLY A 166 -17.12 -5.74 -4.05
C GLY A 166 -17.13 -7.03 -4.87
N PRO A 167 -16.22 -7.97 -4.58
CA PRO A 167 -16.24 -9.29 -5.19
C PRO A 167 -17.39 -10.13 -4.64
N THR A 168 -17.62 -11.29 -5.25
CA THR A 168 -18.68 -12.21 -4.84
C THR A 168 -18.61 -12.66 -3.38
N ILE A 169 -17.41 -12.88 -2.82
CA ILE A 169 -17.23 -13.14 -1.39
C ILE A 169 -16.43 -11.99 -0.79
N MET A 170 -17.02 -11.23 0.14
CA MET A 170 -16.36 -10.06 0.71
C MET A 170 -16.49 -10.03 2.23
N SER A 171 -15.41 -9.68 2.91
CA SER A 171 -15.42 -9.37 4.34
C SER A 171 -14.58 -8.12 4.62
N ILE A 172 -15.10 -7.21 5.45
CA ILE A 172 -14.33 -6.12 6.07
C ILE A 172 -14.66 -6.18 7.55
N GLY A 173 -13.86 -6.93 8.31
CA GLY A 173 -14.14 -7.28 9.70
C GLY A 173 -15.60 -7.67 9.90
N THR A 174 -16.22 -7.05 10.89
CA THR A 174 -17.65 -7.21 11.19
C THR A 174 -18.56 -6.25 10.41
N LEU A 175 -17.99 -5.28 9.67
CA LEU A 175 -18.70 -4.23 8.93
C LEU A 175 -19.36 -4.77 7.67
N VAL A 176 -18.62 -5.57 6.90
CA VAL A 176 -19.15 -6.33 5.78
C VAL A 176 -18.89 -7.79 6.08
N ARG A 177 -19.97 -8.57 6.18
CA ARG A 177 -19.88 -10.01 6.46
C ARG A 177 -20.17 -10.75 5.17
N PRO A 178 -19.39 -11.78 4.85
CA PRO A 178 -19.66 -12.55 3.65
C PRO A 178 -20.98 -13.30 3.85
N ASP A 179 -21.79 -13.38 2.79
CA ASP A 179 -22.97 -14.25 2.74
C ASP A 179 -22.55 -15.72 2.61
N ILE A 180 -21.92 -16.24 3.67
CA ILE A 180 -21.51 -17.64 3.80
C ILE A 180 -22.59 -18.48 4.49
N PHE A 181 -22.60 -19.77 4.14
CA PHE A 181 -23.62 -20.74 4.53
C PHE A 181 -23.69 -21.00 6.04
N ARG A 182 -22.65 -20.62 6.80
CA ARG A 182 -22.59 -20.72 8.25
C ARG A 182 -22.04 -19.43 8.85
N PRO A 183 -22.62 -18.92 9.95
CA PRO A 183 -22.07 -17.75 10.63
C PRO A 183 -20.68 -18.08 11.19
N VAL A 184 -19.70 -17.21 10.96
CA VAL A 184 -18.44 -17.25 11.71
C VAL A 184 -18.78 -17.10 13.18
N THR A 185 -18.38 -18.06 14.00
CA THR A 185 -18.70 -18.06 15.45
C THR A 185 -18.09 -16.84 16.10
N TRP A 186 -18.89 -16.14 16.92
CA TRP A 186 -18.40 -14.94 17.58
C TRP A 186 -17.25 -15.25 18.53
N ASN A 187 -16.16 -14.49 18.44
CA ASN A 187 -15.00 -14.61 19.31
C ASN A 187 -14.39 -13.22 19.65
N MET A 188 -13.31 -13.21 20.44
CA MET A 188 -12.67 -11.96 20.88
C MET A 188 -12.14 -11.10 19.72
N ALA A 189 -11.75 -11.72 18.61
CA ALA A 189 -11.22 -11.03 17.43
C ALA A 189 -12.24 -10.09 16.77
N GLN A 190 -13.53 -10.21 17.08
CA GLN A 190 -14.59 -9.35 16.54
C GLN A 190 -14.92 -8.15 17.43
N THR A 191 -14.20 -7.97 18.54
CA THR A 191 -14.45 -6.87 19.49
C THR A 191 -13.81 -5.55 19.05
N VAL A 192 -14.25 -4.44 19.65
CA VAL A 192 -13.68 -3.09 19.40
C VAL A 192 -12.18 -3.04 19.67
N PHE A 193 -11.74 -3.74 20.72
CA PHE A 193 -10.33 -3.77 21.13
C PHE A 193 -9.43 -4.52 20.14
N GLU A 194 -10.03 -5.37 19.29
CA GLU A 194 -9.36 -6.16 18.26
C GLU A 194 -9.72 -5.63 16.85
N GLY A 195 -10.00 -4.33 16.72
CA GLY A 195 -10.24 -3.71 15.41
C GLY A 195 -11.52 -4.16 14.70
N TYR A 196 -12.53 -4.64 15.43
CA TYR A 196 -13.81 -5.10 14.88
C TYR A 196 -13.67 -6.23 13.84
N GLY A 197 -12.65 -7.09 13.95
CA GLY A 197 -12.39 -8.18 13.00
C GLY A 197 -11.43 -7.81 11.87
N ILE A 198 -10.90 -6.59 11.83
CA ILE A 198 -9.81 -6.23 10.90
C ILE A 198 -8.48 -6.66 11.56
N ASN A 199 -8.28 -7.97 11.65
CA ASN A 199 -7.09 -8.63 12.22
C ASN A 199 -6.88 -10.00 11.58
N ASP A 200 -5.70 -10.59 11.82
CA ASP A 200 -5.26 -11.83 11.17
C ASP A 200 -6.14 -13.01 11.58
N THR A 201 -6.49 -13.09 12.87
CA THR A 201 -7.28 -14.19 13.44
C THR A 201 -8.64 -14.30 12.74
N TYR A 202 -9.36 -13.17 12.61
CA TYR A 202 -10.66 -13.14 11.95
C TYR A 202 -10.55 -13.37 10.44
N ALA A 203 -9.54 -12.80 9.79
CA ALA A 203 -9.32 -13.03 8.36
C ALA A 203 -9.15 -14.53 8.04
N ILE A 204 -8.34 -15.23 8.85
CA ILE A 204 -8.15 -16.68 8.73
C ILE A 204 -9.41 -17.47 9.11
N ASP A 205 -10.18 -17.06 10.12
CA ASP A 205 -11.45 -17.70 10.47
C ASP A 205 -12.44 -17.66 9.29
N VAL A 206 -12.59 -16.50 8.64
CA VAL A 206 -13.43 -16.34 7.45
C VAL A 206 -12.92 -17.22 6.30
N LEU A 207 -11.62 -17.21 6.02
CA LEU A 207 -11.02 -18.02 4.96
C LEU A 207 -11.26 -19.52 5.17
N ILE A 208 -11.03 -20.02 6.39
CA ILE A 208 -11.23 -21.43 6.73
C ILE A 208 -12.71 -21.81 6.51
N GLU A 209 -13.66 -20.97 6.90
CA GLU A 209 -15.08 -21.28 6.68
C GLU A 209 -15.45 -21.26 5.19
N VAL A 210 -14.91 -20.32 4.41
CA VAL A 210 -15.08 -20.30 2.95
C VAL A 210 -14.56 -21.61 2.33
N ILE A 211 -13.39 -22.10 2.75
CA ILE A 211 -12.81 -23.36 2.26
C ILE A 211 -13.67 -24.57 2.67
N ARG A 212 -14.07 -24.65 3.95
CA ARG A 212 -14.89 -25.74 4.49
C ARG A 212 -16.28 -25.81 3.88
N SER A 213 -16.83 -24.68 3.43
CA SER A 213 -18.11 -24.64 2.72
C SER A 213 -18.08 -25.33 1.34
N GLY A 214 -16.88 -25.63 0.81
CA GLY A 214 -16.69 -26.16 -0.54
C GLY A 214 -16.89 -25.12 -1.65
N LYS A 215 -17.03 -23.83 -1.30
CA LYS A 215 -17.30 -22.73 -2.23
C LYS A 215 -16.14 -21.74 -2.37
N GLN A 216 -14.92 -22.25 -2.25
CA GLN A 216 -13.72 -21.44 -2.40
C GLN A 216 -13.70 -20.74 -3.78
N PRO A 217 -13.53 -19.39 -3.81
CA PRO A 217 -13.36 -18.62 -5.03
C PRO A 217 -12.18 -19.10 -5.89
N HIS A 218 -12.20 -18.73 -7.18
CA HIS A 218 -11.05 -18.88 -8.08
C HIS A 218 -9.86 -18.05 -7.61
N PHE A 219 -10.13 -16.88 -7.05
CA PHE A 219 -9.13 -16.00 -6.45
C PHE A 219 -9.65 -15.48 -5.12
N THR A 220 -8.84 -15.57 -4.06
CA THR A 220 -9.13 -14.91 -2.78
C THR A 220 -7.93 -14.07 -2.36
N LEU A 221 -8.16 -12.78 -2.12
CA LEU A 221 -7.20 -11.89 -1.48
C LEU A 221 -7.50 -11.81 0.03
N VAL A 222 -6.46 -11.95 0.85
CA VAL A 222 -6.55 -11.99 2.32
C VAL A 222 -5.53 -11.02 2.89
N TYR A 223 -5.98 -10.04 3.67
CA TYR A 223 -5.10 -9.07 4.33
C TYR A 223 -4.89 -9.42 5.80
N LEU A 224 -3.61 -9.44 6.22
CA LEU A 224 -3.14 -9.75 7.58
C LEU A 224 -2.39 -8.52 8.15
N PRO A 225 -3.08 -7.58 8.82
CA PRO A 225 -2.52 -6.29 9.27
C PRO A 225 -1.65 -6.34 10.54
N GLU A 226 -1.76 -7.37 11.38
CA GLU A 226 -1.29 -7.26 12.76
C GLU A 226 0.24 -7.11 12.91
N ASN A 227 1.00 -7.60 11.93
CA ASN A 227 2.46 -7.54 11.97
C ASN A 227 2.98 -6.10 11.94
N ASP A 228 2.39 -5.26 11.08
CA ASP A 228 2.77 -3.85 10.94
C ASP A 228 2.51 -3.02 12.20
N HIS A 229 1.30 -3.12 12.76
CA HIS A 229 0.95 -2.45 14.01
C HIS A 229 1.94 -2.76 15.15
N LYS A 230 2.41 -4.01 15.23
CA LYS A 230 3.38 -4.44 16.24
C LYS A 230 4.80 -3.98 15.92
N LEU A 231 5.17 -3.94 14.63
CA LEU A 231 6.48 -3.49 14.15
C LEU A 231 6.69 -1.99 14.36
N HIS A 232 5.67 -1.14 14.12
CA HIS A 232 5.74 0.28 14.43
C HIS A 232 6.16 0.54 15.87
N ALA A 233 5.59 -0.20 16.83
CA ALA A 233 5.87 -0.03 18.25
C ALA A 233 7.14 -0.75 18.73
N SER A 234 7.55 -1.83 18.07
CA SER A 234 8.63 -2.69 18.56
C SER A 234 9.37 -3.44 17.45
N PRO A 235 10.12 -2.72 16.59
CA PRO A 235 10.84 -3.32 15.46
C PRO A 235 11.89 -4.35 15.90
N GLN A 236 12.44 -4.23 17.11
CA GLN A 236 13.36 -5.21 17.71
C GLN A 236 12.75 -6.61 17.89
N ASN A 237 11.42 -6.71 17.94
CA ASN A 237 10.68 -7.96 18.11
C ASN A 237 10.16 -8.54 16.79
N ALA A 238 10.61 -8.03 15.63
CA ALA A 238 10.11 -8.40 14.30
C ALA A 238 9.97 -9.92 14.06
N ILE A 239 10.96 -10.72 14.50
CA ILE A 239 10.92 -12.18 14.37
C ILE A 239 9.72 -12.78 15.11
N GLN A 240 9.41 -12.27 16.31
CA GLN A 240 8.30 -12.79 17.10
C GLN A 240 6.96 -12.37 16.53
N HIS A 241 6.85 -11.15 16.00
CA HIS A 241 5.63 -10.65 15.36
C HIS A 241 5.30 -11.46 14.11
N LEU A 242 6.27 -11.70 13.23
CA LEU A 242 6.08 -12.54 12.05
C LEU A 242 5.78 -14.00 12.42
N ALA A 243 6.36 -14.52 13.50
CA ALA A 243 6.01 -15.85 14.01
C ALA A 243 4.56 -15.95 14.50
N ASP A 244 3.95 -14.84 14.94
CA ASP A 244 2.52 -14.82 15.29
C ASP A 244 1.64 -14.90 14.05
N VAL A 245 2.02 -14.23 12.95
CA VAL A 245 1.37 -14.40 11.64
C VAL A 245 1.47 -15.84 11.16
N ASP A 246 2.65 -16.47 11.29
CA ASP A 246 2.86 -17.86 10.91
C ASP A 246 1.90 -18.82 11.63
N LYS A 247 1.59 -18.59 12.90
CA LYS A 247 0.58 -19.39 13.61
C LYS A 247 -0.77 -19.33 12.93
N GLN A 248 -1.16 -18.18 12.38
CA GLN A 248 -2.42 -18.02 11.64
C GLN A 248 -2.35 -18.74 10.29
N LEU A 249 -1.21 -18.67 9.59
CA LEU A 249 -0.98 -19.44 8.37
C LEU A 249 -1.03 -20.96 8.63
N VAL A 250 -0.44 -21.44 9.72
CA VAL A 250 -0.52 -22.85 10.13
C VAL A 250 -1.96 -23.27 10.39
N ARG A 251 -2.78 -22.45 11.08
CA ARG A 251 -4.22 -22.74 11.25
C ARG A 251 -4.94 -22.90 9.92
N PHE A 252 -4.61 -22.07 8.94
CA PHE A 252 -5.13 -22.20 7.58
C PHE A 252 -4.64 -23.49 6.91
N LEU A 253 -3.35 -23.80 6.96
CA LEU A 253 -2.77 -25.02 6.38
C LEU A 253 -3.39 -26.30 6.99
N ASP A 254 -3.58 -26.31 8.31
CA ASP A 254 -4.22 -27.39 9.07
C ASP A 254 -5.72 -27.56 8.79
N SER A 255 -6.32 -26.68 7.98
CA SER A 255 -7.69 -26.86 7.50
C SER A 255 -7.81 -27.88 6.35
N PHE A 256 -6.68 -28.29 5.77
CA PHE A 256 -6.58 -29.32 4.75
C PHE A 256 -6.19 -30.68 5.35
N ALA A 257 -6.33 -31.77 4.58
CA ALA A 257 -5.92 -33.10 5.06
C ALA A 257 -4.40 -33.23 5.24
N SER A 258 -3.63 -32.50 4.43
CA SER A 258 -2.19 -32.25 4.59
C SER A 258 -1.83 -30.91 3.95
N TRP A 259 -0.65 -30.39 4.27
CA TRP A 259 -0.16 -29.13 3.69
C TRP A 259 0.13 -29.28 2.19
N GLU A 260 0.56 -30.47 1.73
CA GLU A 260 0.74 -30.78 0.30
C GLU A 260 -0.59 -30.77 -0.45
N GLN A 261 -1.66 -31.29 0.16
CA GLN A 261 -3.00 -31.21 -0.44
C GLN A 261 -3.45 -29.75 -0.68
N MET A 262 -3.05 -28.82 0.19
CA MET A 262 -3.29 -27.40 -0.03
C MET A 262 -2.64 -26.95 -1.34
N LEU A 263 -1.38 -27.30 -1.61
CA LEU A 263 -0.66 -26.96 -2.85
C LEU A 263 -1.15 -27.75 -4.07
N GLU A 264 -1.72 -28.94 -3.91
CA GLU A 264 -2.38 -29.66 -5.01
C GLU A 264 -3.63 -28.93 -5.51
N ARG A 265 -4.36 -28.29 -4.59
CA ARG A 265 -5.62 -27.59 -4.87
C ARG A 265 -5.43 -26.10 -5.18
N ASN A 266 -4.34 -25.49 -4.71
CA ASN A 266 -4.15 -24.05 -4.72
C ASN A 266 -2.75 -23.62 -5.19
N VAL A 267 -2.69 -22.43 -5.77
CA VAL A 267 -1.50 -21.59 -5.80
C VAL A 267 -1.60 -20.68 -4.57
N CYS A 268 -0.56 -20.66 -3.74
CA CYS A 268 -0.48 -19.82 -2.56
C CYS A 268 0.58 -18.74 -2.80
N ILE A 269 0.17 -17.48 -2.80
CA ILE A 269 1.04 -16.33 -2.97
C ILE A 269 1.09 -15.57 -1.65
N LEU A 270 2.29 -15.32 -1.13
CA LEU A 270 2.50 -14.41 -0.01
C LEU A 270 3.24 -13.19 -0.55
N ILE A 271 2.74 -12.00 -0.22
CA ILE A 271 3.36 -10.74 -0.59
C ILE A 271 3.26 -9.77 0.58
N SER A 272 4.21 -8.85 0.69
CA SER A 272 4.07 -7.69 1.57
C SER A 272 3.62 -6.47 0.79
N ASP A 273 3.05 -5.49 1.48
CA ASP A 273 2.80 -4.16 0.95
C ASP A 273 4.07 -3.32 0.94
N HIS A 274 4.80 -3.27 2.06
CA HIS A 274 6.00 -2.47 2.23
C HIS A 274 6.99 -3.06 3.24
N GLY A 275 8.20 -2.48 3.28
CA GLY A 275 9.13 -2.67 4.39
C GLY A 275 9.03 -1.55 5.42
N GLN A 276 9.83 -1.64 6.49
CA GLN A 276 9.91 -0.59 7.51
C GLN A 276 11.36 -0.14 7.74
N THR A 277 11.49 1.11 8.18
CA THR A 277 12.74 1.70 8.64
C THR A 277 12.59 2.12 10.09
N VAL A 278 13.60 1.78 10.90
CA VAL A 278 13.69 2.23 12.30
C VAL A 278 13.95 3.73 12.34
N ILE A 279 13.14 4.45 13.11
CA ILE A 279 13.31 5.88 13.39
C ILE A 279 14.16 6.05 14.65
N GLY A 280 15.04 7.05 14.67
CA GLY A 280 15.84 7.33 15.85
C GLY A 280 15.01 7.76 17.06
N GLU A 281 15.62 7.77 18.24
CA GLU A 281 14.90 7.92 19.51
C GLU A 281 14.61 9.39 19.90
N GLY A 282 15.41 10.33 19.40
CA GLY A 282 15.33 11.75 19.77
C GLY A 282 14.53 12.59 18.78
N GLU A 283 14.06 13.76 19.23
CA GLU A 283 13.25 14.69 18.43
C GLU A 283 13.99 15.23 17.18
N GLU A 284 15.32 15.15 17.13
CA GLU A 284 16.12 15.46 15.94
C GLU A 284 15.84 14.54 14.75
N HIS A 285 15.20 13.39 14.99
CA HIS A 285 14.75 12.47 13.96
C HIS A 285 13.40 12.89 13.33
N ASN A 286 12.72 13.87 13.93
CA ASN A 286 11.53 14.50 13.36
C ASN A 286 11.90 15.72 12.50
N ILE A 287 11.48 15.69 11.24
CA ILE A 287 11.59 16.81 10.31
C ILE A 287 10.31 17.65 10.41
N SER A 288 10.37 18.77 11.12
CA SER A 288 9.20 19.65 11.32
C SER A 288 8.85 20.42 10.05
N LEU A 289 7.73 20.05 9.42
CA LEU A 289 7.20 20.74 8.24
C LEU A 289 6.71 22.14 8.58
N ASP A 290 6.13 22.35 9.76
CA ASP A 290 5.73 23.68 10.25
C ASP A 290 6.93 24.64 10.36
N ALA A 291 8.09 24.14 10.78
CA ALA A 291 9.31 24.94 10.88
C ALA A 291 9.90 25.27 9.50
N LEU A 292 9.95 24.29 8.58
CA LEU A 292 10.45 24.49 7.22
C LEU A 292 9.54 25.43 6.40
N LEU A 293 8.23 25.34 6.62
CA LEU A 293 7.22 26.09 5.88
C LEU A 293 6.72 27.33 6.65
N LYS A 294 7.43 27.79 7.68
CA LYS A 294 7.04 28.95 8.51
C LYS A 294 6.79 30.25 7.73
N GLY A 295 7.31 30.35 6.52
CA GLY A 295 7.10 31.49 5.61
C GLY A 295 5.78 31.45 4.85
N PHE A 296 5.02 30.36 4.99
CA PHE A 296 3.75 30.13 4.31
C PHE A 296 2.60 30.05 5.31
N SER A 297 1.42 30.42 4.84
CA SER A 297 0.16 30.12 5.49
C SER A 297 -0.23 28.65 5.29
N ILE A 298 -0.06 27.83 6.34
CA ILE A 298 -0.34 26.39 6.29
C ILE A 298 -1.80 26.11 6.64
N HIS A 299 -2.43 25.20 5.89
CA HIS A 299 -3.78 24.70 6.19
C HIS A 299 -3.84 24.02 7.57
N ALA A 300 -4.81 24.44 8.40
CA ALA A 300 -5.11 23.78 9.66
C ALA A 300 -6.09 22.62 9.46
N LEU A 301 -5.78 21.44 9.99
CA LEU A 301 -6.60 20.24 9.87
C LEU A 301 -8.04 20.47 10.38
N GLY A 302 -9.01 19.97 9.63
CA GLY A 302 -10.44 20.09 9.95
C GLY A 302 -11.03 21.48 9.68
N LYS A 303 -10.27 22.41 9.09
CA LYS A 303 -10.77 23.70 8.60
C LYS A 303 -10.96 23.68 7.09
N GLU A 304 -11.75 24.63 6.58
CA GLU A 304 -11.85 24.85 5.14
C GLU A 304 -10.57 25.51 4.61
N VAL A 305 -10.22 25.22 3.36
CA VAL A 305 -9.11 25.89 2.67
C VAL A 305 -9.59 27.27 2.21
N THR A 306 -9.24 28.32 2.95
CA THR A 306 -9.55 29.72 2.63
C THR A 306 -8.60 30.27 1.55
N SER A 307 -8.84 31.48 1.06
CA SER A 307 -8.01 32.14 0.04
C SER A 307 -6.59 32.48 0.50
N GLU A 308 -6.37 32.47 1.82
CA GLU A 308 -5.15 32.89 2.50
C GLU A 308 -4.24 31.70 2.78
N VAL A 309 -4.75 30.48 2.67
CA VAL A 309 -3.92 29.26 2.77
C VAL A 309 -3.02 29.20 1.55
N GLU A 310 -1.75 28.92 1.75
CA GLU A 310 -0.76 28.82 0.67
C GLU A 310 -0.32 27.38 0.43
N VAL A 311 -0.29 26.54 1.48
CA VAL A 311 0.16 25.14 1.41
C VAL A 311 -0.77 24.23 2.22
N VAL A 312 -1.19 23.12 1.61
CA VAL A 312 -1.85 22.01 2.30
C VAL A 312 -0.84 20.86 2.49
N ILE A 313 -0.66 20.42 3.73
CA ILE A 313 0.24 19.31 4.08
C ILE A 313 -0.56 18.01 4.15
N CYS A 314 -0.12 16.98 3.43
CA CYS A 314 -0.66 15.63 3.51
C CYS A 314 0.48 14.65 3.83
N ASN A 315 0.72 14.51 5.14
CA ASN A 315 1.77 13.66 5.69
C ASN A 315 1.34 12.17 5.66
N ASN A 316 2.19 11.34 5.06
CA ASN A 316 2.07 9.89 5.02
C ASN A 316 3.35 9.28 5.61
N GLU A 317 3.65 9.69 6.85
CA GLU A 317 4.81 9.27 7.63
C GLU A 317 6.17 9.73 7.08
N ARG A 318 6.99 8.82 6.53
CA ARG A 318 8.32 9.17 6.00
C ARG A 318 8.25 9.82 4.62
N MET A 319 7.05 10.04 4.08
CA MET A 319 6.82 10.89 2.93
C MET A 319 5.74 11.94 3.22
N THR A 320 5.78 13.08 2.53
CA THR A 320 4.66 14.04 2.54
C THR A 320 4.37 14.61 1.15
N PHE A 321 3.10 14.87 0.86
CA PHE A 321 2.69 15.73 -0.26
C PHE A 321 2.46 17.14 0.28
N LEU A 322 3.10 18.12 -0.33
CA LEU A 322 2.84 19.54 -0.11
C LEU A 322 2.13 20.10 -1.35
N TYR A 323 0.87 20.46 -1.20
CA TYR A 323 0.07 21.00 -2.27
C TYR A 323 0.09 22.53 -2.22
N PRO A 324 0.72 23.22 -3.19
CA PRO A 324 0.54 24.65 -3.33
C PRO A 324 -0.91 24.95 -3.73
N VAL A 325 -1.54 25.89 -3.02
CA VAL A 325 -2.91 26.34 -3.28
C VAL A 325 -2.96 27.85 -3.44
N ASN A 326 -4.07 28.38 -3.96
CA ASN A 326 -4.31 29.83 -4.11
C ASN A 326 -3.21 30.61 -4.86
N GLY A 327 -2.53 29.96 -5.80
CA GLY A 327 -1.51 30.60 -6.66
C GLY A 327 -0.09 30.56 -6.10
N THR A 328 0.15 29.88 -4.98
CA THR A 328 1.51 29.65 -4.45
C THR A 328 2.38 28.95 -5.50
N GLU A 329 3.58 29.48 -5.71
CA GLU A 329 4.54 28.87 -6.63
C GLU A 329 5.21 27.65 -5.99
N GLN A 330 5.18 26.52 -6.69
CA GLN A 330 5.81 25.27 -6.27
C GLN A 330 7.31 25.44 -5.98
N ALA A 331 8.00 26.27 -6.77
CA ALA A 331 9.43 26.55 -6.59
C ALA A 331 9.74 27.17 -5.22
N ALA A 332 8.86 28.04 -4.69
CA ALA A 332 9.05 28.64 -3.38
C ALA A 332 9.01 27.58 -2.26
N ILE A 333 8.10 26.61 -2.36
CA ILE A 333 8.00 25.48 -1.42
C ILE A 333 9.26 24.62 -1.50
N VAL A 334 9.71 24.27 -2.73
CA VAL A 334 10.92 23.48 -2.97
C VAL A 334 12.15 24.15 -2.33
N GLU A 335 12.35 25.45 -2.54
CA GLU A 335 13.48 26.16 -1.95
C GLU A 335 13.41 26.20 -0.41
N ALA A 336 12.21 26.38 0.16
CA ALA A 336 12.03 26.41 1.61
C ALA A 336 12.39 25.07 2.29
N VAL A 337 12.05 23.94 1.67
CA VAL A 337 12.34 22.60 2.22
C VAL A 337 13.72 22.09 1.82
N SER A 338 14.33 22.59 0.74
CA SER A 338 15.66 22.17 0.26
C SER A 338 16.80 22.40 1.25
N VAL A 339 16.59 23.18 2.31
CA VAL A 339 17.64 23.50 3.30
C VAL A 339 17.93 22.37 4.28
N ASP A 340 17.05 21.38 4.42
CA ASP A 340 17.17 20.32 5.42
C ASP A 340 17.80 19.06 4.82
N GLU A 341 19.03 18.75 5.23
CA GLU A 341 19.79 17.56 4.78
C GLU A 341 19.16 16.23 5.22
N ARG A 342 18.20 16.25 6.16
CA ARG A 342 17.47 15.04 6.58
C ARG A 342 16.39 14.62 5.58
N ILE A 343 16.05 15.48 4.61
CA ILE A 343 15.18 15.13 3.49
C ILE A 343 16.02 14.41 2.44
N ASP A 344 15.66 13.16 2.15
CA ASP A 344 16.36 12.33 1.17
C ASP A 344 16.15 12.86 -0.24
N LEU A 345 14.87 12.99 -0.62
CA LEU A 345 14.45 13.44 -1.94
C LEU A 345 13.31 14.44 -1.86
N ILE A 346 13.39 15.45 -2.71
CA ILE A 346 12.37 16.46 -3.01
C ILE A 346 12.05 16.29 -4.48
N ALA A 347 10.81 15.92 -4.80
CA ALA A 347 10.38 15.67 -6.17
C ALA A 347 9.16 16.51 -6.53
N TRP A 348 9.11 17.02 -7.76
CA TRP A 348 7.98 17.80 -8.24
C TRP A 348 7.83 17.71 -9.77
N LYS A 349 6.65 18.11 -10.26
CA LYS A 349 6.35 18.15 -11.69
C LYS A 349 6.74 19.49 -12.29
N ASP A 350 7.33 19.46 -13.48
CA ASP A 350 7.45 20.60 -14.39
C ASP A 350 6.93 20.17 -15.78
N GLY A 351 5.67 20.50 -16.05
CA GLY A 351 4.94 19.94 -17.20
C GLY A 351 4.85 18.42 -17.12
N GLU A 352 5.39 17.73 -18.12
CA GLU A 352 5.45 16.27 -18.21
C GLU A 352 6.71 15.66 -17.56
N LYS A 353 7.63 16.52 -17.08
CA LYS A 353 8.88 16.09 -16.45
C LYS A 353 8.71 15.97 -14.95
N MET A 354 9.37 14.97 -14.38
CA MET A 354 9.69 14.93 -12.96
C MET A 354 11.05 15.58 -12.76
N ILE A 355 11.17 16.43 -11.75
CA ILE A 355 12.43 16.96 -11.25
C ILE A 355 12.62 16.44 -9.83
N VAL A 356 13.83 16.00 -9.51
CA VAL A 356 14.20 15.45 -8.22
C VAL A 356 15.50 16.10 -7.74
N ARG A 357 15.54 16.44 -6.47
CA ARG A 357 16.68 17.06 -5.78
C ARG A 357 16.87 16.40 -4.42
N ARG A 358 18.10 16.30 -3.92
CA ARG A 358 18.37 15.88 -2.53
C ARG A 358 18.28 17.07 -1.58
N GLY A 359 17.83 16.85 -0.34
CA GLY A 359 17.90 17.87 0.72
C GLY A 359 19.35 18.32 0.95
N GLY A 360 19.54 19.62 1.19
CA GLY A 360 20.85 20.25 1.36
C GLY A 360 21.71 20.32 0.09
N SER A 361 21.23 19.84 -1.06
CA SER A 361 21.95 19.86 -2.35
C SER A 361 21.24 20.71 -3.39
N LYS A 362 22.00 21.16 -4.39
CA LYS A 362 21.48 21.80 -5.62
C LYS A 362 21.54 20.87 -6.83
N GLN A 363 22.04 19.65 -6.67
CA GLN A 363 22.08 18.66 -7.75
C GLN A 363 20.67 18.19 -8.05
N GLU A 364 20.33 18.17 -9.32
CA GLU A 364 19.01 17.79 -9.81
C GLU A 364 19.11 16.72 -10.88
N LEU A 365 18.10 15.86 -10.88
CA LEU A 365 17.81 14.94 -11.96
C LEU A 365 16.41 15.23 -12.47
N SER A 366 16.26 15.31 -13.79
CA SER A 366 14.97 15.37 -14.45
C SER A 366 14.76 14.12 -15.30
N PHE A 367 13.53 13.60 -15.32
CA PHE A 367 13.16 12.47 -16.17
C PHE A 367 11.70 12.56 -16.66
N TRP A 368 11.37 11.91 -17.77
CA TRP A 368 10.04 11.91 -18.38
C TRP A 368 9.77 10.63 -19.18
N ARG A 369 8.50 10.28 -19.37
CA ARG A 369 8.12 9.04 -20.09
C ARG A 369 8.40 9.12 -21.59
N GLY A 370 8.70 7.98 -22.20
CA GLY A 370 8.63 7.77 -23.66
C GLY A 370 9.80 8.33 -24.47
N ALA A 371 11.05 8.13 -24.03
CA ALA A 371 12.24 8.54 -24.80
C ALA A 371 13.29 7.42 -24.94
N GLU A 372 14.57 7.76 -24.96
CA GLU A 372 15.66 6.92 -25.49
C GLU A 372 16.18 5.81 -24.55
N TYR A 373 16.00 5.94 -23.24
CA TYR A 373 16.54 4.98 -22.28
C TYR A 373 15.49 3.96 -21.87
N SER A 374 15.77 2.66 -22.05
CA SER A 374 14.95 1.59 -21.47
C SER A 374 15.42 1.28 -20.06
N ASP A 375 14.51 1.06 -19.12
CA ASP A 375 14.83 0.54 -17.80
C ASP A 375 14.72 -1.00 -17.73
N ALA A 376 15.20 -1.56 -16.62
CA ALA A 376 15.18 -3.00 -16.35
C ALA A 376 13.77 -3.60 -16.30
N TYR A 377 12.73 -2.78 -16.29
CA TYR A 377 11.33 -3.18 -16.26
C TYR A 377 10.59 -2.95 -17.59
N GLY A 378 11.34 -2.70 -18.68
CA GLY A 378 10.82 -2.52 -20.04
C GLY A 378 10.18 -1.16 -20.30
N ARG A 379 10.36 -0.17 -19.41
CA ARG A 379 9.81 1.18 -19.61
C ARG A 379 10.83 2.10 -20.26
N SER A 380 10.36 2.93 -21.18
CA SER A 380 11.21 3.91 -21.86
C SER A 380 11.11 5.30 -21.22
N TRP A 381 12.25 5.94 -21.04
CA TRP A 381 12.43 7.20 -20.31
C TRP A 381 13.40 8.13 -21.02
N GLY A 382 13.22 9.43 -20.80
CA GLY A 382 14.25 10.44 -21.01
C GLY A 382 14.78 10.91 -19.67
N MET A 383 16.05 11.30 -19.62
CA MET A 383 16.73 11.73 -18.40
C MET A 383 17.71 12.86 -18.72
N ALA A 384 17.80 13.86 -17.85
CA ALA A 384 18.82 14.91 -17.92
C ALA A 384 19.16 15.43 -16.52
N GLY A 385 20.43 15.77 -16.28
CA GLY A 385 20.93 16.17 -14.96
C GLY A 385 21.90 15.14 -14.38
N ASP A 386 21.96 15.05 -13.05
CA ASP A 386 22.89 14.18 -12.33
C ASP A 386 22.21 12.85 -11.91
N PRO A 387 22.52 11.71 -12.56
CA PRO A 387 21.90 10.42 -12.24
C PRO A 387 22.15 9.95 -10.80
N SER A 388 23.19 10.44 -10.11
CA SER A 388 23.47 10.02 -8.73
C SER A 388 22.43 10.53 -7.71
N VAL A 389 21.60 11.50 -8.10
CA VAL A 389 20.48 11.96 -7.26
C VAL A 389 19.54 10.80 -6.92
N LEU A 390 19.24 9.95 -7.90
CA LEU A 390 18.41 8.75 -7.75
C LEU A 390 19.20 7.44 -7.88
N ASP A 391 20.53 7.50 -7.78
CA ASP A 391 21.40 6.32 -7.88
C ASP A 391 21.09 5.47 -9.13
N VAL A 392 20.86 6.16 -10.26
CA VAL A 392 20.52 5.56 -11.54
C VAL A 392 21.81 5.22 -12.26
N GLN A 393 21.94 3.97 -12.70
CA GLN A 393 23.07 3.50 -13.49
C GLN A 393 22.60 3.17 -14.90
N TYR A 394 23.45 3.46 -15.89
CA TYR A 394 23.22 3.10 -17.28
C TYR A 394 24.45 2.35 -17.79
N ASP A 395 24.26 1.10 -18.22
CA ASP A 395 25.34 0.25 -18.72
C ASP A 395 25.59 0.37 -20.24
N GLY A 396 24.83 1.24 -20.91
CA GLY A 396 24.82 1.39 -22.37
C GLY A 396 23.63 0.72 -23.06
N GLU A 397 22.83 -0.06 -22.32
CA GLU A 397 21.62 -0.71 -22.83
C GLU A 397 20.42 -0.44 -21.92
N THR A 398 20.58 -0.62 -20.61
CA THR A 398 19.47 -0.62 -19.65
C THR A 398 19.76 0.30 -18.46
N LEU A 399 18.73 1.05 -18.03
CA LEU A 399 18.74 1.77 -16.75
C LEU A 399 18.45 0.81 -15.60
N THR A 400 19.31 0.84 -14.58
CA THR A 400 19.13 0.10 -13.34
C THR A 400 19.11 1.05 -12.15
N PHE A 401 18.50 0.59 -11.07
CA PHE A 401 18.30 1.36 -9.84
C PHE A 401 18.73 0.52 -8.64
N ASP A 402 19.49 1.10 -7.71
CA ASP A 402 19.86 0.42 -6.46
C ASP A 402 19.12 1.02 -5.26
N THR A 403 19.55 2.19 -4.77
CA THR A 403 18.99 2.78 -3.54
C THR A 403 17.47 3.04 -3.63
N TYR A 404 16.97 3.36 -4.82
CA TYR A 404 15.55 3.67 -5.11
C TYR A 404 15.02 2.76 -6.22
N PRO A 405 14.59 1.53 -5.91
CA PRO A 405 14.18 0.57 -6.92
C PRO A 405 12.98 1.10 -7.72
N ASP A 406 13.05 0.99 -9.05
CA ASP A 406 12.04 1.47 -9.99
C ASP A 406 11.65 2.94 -9.77
N ALA A 407 12.64 3.79 -9.44
CA ALA A 407 12.42 5.16 -9.00
C ALA A 407 11.55 5.97 -9.98
N PHE A 408 11.78 5.81 -11.29
CA PHE A 408 11.10 6.60 -12.31
C PHE A 408 9.60 6.28 -12.38
N SER A 409 9.22 5.00 -12.50
CA SER A 409 7.80 4.61 -12.54
C SER A 409 7.08 4.99 -11.25
N ARG A 410 7.74 4.79 -10.10
CA ARG A 410 7.19 5.01 -8.76
C ARG A 410 6.96 6.49 -8.45
N LEU A 411 7.95 7.34 -8.66
CA LEU A 411 7.80 8.80 -8.48
C LEU A 411 6.83 9.40 -9.48
N TYR A 412 6.89 8.98 -10.75
CA TYR A 412 5.92 9.42 -11.75
C TYR A 412 4.50 9.00 -11.34
N GLY A 413 4.33 7.75 -10.87
CA GLY A 413 3.07 7.21 -10.36
C GLY A 413 2.45 8.13 -9.31
N ALA A 414 3.18 8.43 -8.23
CA ALA A 414 2.70 9.29 -7.16
C ALA A 414 2.42 10.73 -7.63
N ALA A 415 3.33 11.33 -8.42
CA ALA A 415 3.21 12.72 -8.82
C ALA A 415 2.05 12.97 -9.81
N PHE A 416 1.77 12.02 -10.70
CA PHE A 416 0.71 12.12 -11.72
C PHE A 416 -0.61 11.43 -11.33
N ALA A 417 -0.71 10.94 -10.09
CA ALA A 417 -1.93 10.37 -9.55
C ALA A 417 -3.10 11.36 -9.50
N GLN A 418 -2.81 12.63 -9.17
CA GLN A 418 -3.80 13.69 -9.08
C GLN A 418 -3.46 14.85 -10.01
N GLN A 419 -4.48 15.63 -10.34
CA GLN A 419 -4.33 16.84 -11.14
C GLN A 419 -3.68 17.94 -10.31
N GLY A 420 -2.97 18.84 -10.98
CA GLY A 420 -2.34 20.00 -10.36
C GLY A 420 -0.95 19.70 -9.74
N PRO A 421 -0.31 20.76 -9.21
CA PRO A 421 1.03 20.69 -8.64
C PRO A 421 1.04 19.99 -7.26
N ALA A 422 2.14 19.29 -6.98
CA ALA A 422 2.45 18.73 -5.67
C ALA A 422 3.96 18.61 -5.54
N VAL A 423 4.51 19.02 -4.38
CA VAL A 423 5.88 18.71 -3.98
C VAL A 423 5.85 17.48 -3.10
N ILE A 424 6.60 16.46 -3.50
CA ILE A 424 6.73 15.20 -2.77
C ILE A 424 8.05 15.23 -2.02
N LEU A 425 8.01 14.98 -0.72
CA LEU A 425 9.20 14.81 0.11
C LEU A 425 9.31 13.37 0.59
N THR A 426 10.53 12.87 0.69
CA THR A 426 10.85 11.60 1.37
C THR A 426 11.96 11.84 2.39
N ALA A 427 11.81 11.30 3.60
CA ALA A 427 12.78 11.45 4.67
C ALA A 427 13.92 10.44 4.53
N ALA A 428 15.14 10.85 4.86
CA ALA A 428 16.30 9.95 4.89
C ALA A 428 16.08 8.79 5.87
N PRO A 429 16.75 7.63 5.68
CA PRO A 429 16.66 6.52 6.63
C PRO A 429 16.96 6.97 8.06
N GLY A 430 16.08 6.61 9.01
CA GLY A 430 16.17 7.04 10.40
C GLY A 430 15.36 8.30 10.75
N TYR A 431 14.74 8.96 9.77
CA TYR A 431 13.96 10.17 9.95
C TYR A 431 12.51 10.00 9.46
N GLU A 432 11.62 10.81 10.01
CA GLU A 432 10.21 10.93 9.62
C GLU A 432 9.74 12.40 9.62
N PHE A 433 8.59 12.69 9.01
CA PHE A 433 8.04 14.03 8.98
C PHE A 433 7.08 14.29 10.15
N LEU A 434 7.24 15.45 10.78
CA LEU A 434 6.31 15.97 11.78
C LEU A 434 5.47 17.09 11.18
N SER A 435 4.15 16.96 11.33
CA SER A 435 3.16 17.99 11.01
C SER A 435 2.03 17.97 12.04
N GLU A 436 1.14 18.95 11.97
CA GLU A 436 -0.02 19.05 12.85
C GLU A 436 -0.74 17.70 13.05
N CYS A 437 -0.76 17.23 14.29
CA CYS A 437 -1.41 15.99 14.73
C CYS A 437 -0.90 14.68 14.09
N ALA A 438 0.12 14.69 13.22
CA ALA A 438 0.65 13.45 12.66
C ALA A 438 1.24 12.55 13.75
N PRO A 439 1.06 11.21 13.67
CA PRO A 439 1.74 10.29 14.58
C PRO A 439 3.26 10.37 14.39
N THR A 440 4.00 10.05 15.44
CA THR A 440 5.47 9.91 15.40
C THR A 440 5.87 8.56 15.98
N HIS A 441 6.98 8.02 15.49
CA HIS A 441 7.46 6.68 15.75
C HIS A 441 8.90 6.68 16.29
N LEU A 442 9.29 7.68 17.09
CA LEU A 442 10.62 7.75 17.69
C LEU A 442 11.00 6.43 18.41
N GLY A 443 12.13 5.85 18.04
CA GLY A 443 12.60 4.54 18.53
C GLY A 443 11.81 3.32 17.99
N GLY A 444 10.79 3.56 17.17
CA GLY A 444 9.93 2.57 16.52
C GLY A 444 10.26 2.38 15.04
N GLY A 445 9.33 1.76 14.32
CA GLY A 445 9.37 1.60 12.86
C GLY A 445 8.41 2.56 12.16
N SER A 446 8.75 2.97 10.94
CA SER A 446 7.88 3.75 10.05
C SER A 446 8.24 3.48 8.59
N HIS A 447 7.37 3.87 7.66
CA HIS A 447 7.53 3.62 6.23
C HIS A 447 7.01 4.80 5.40
N GLY A 448 6.88 4.60 4.08
CA GLY A 448 6.34 5.59 3.14
C GLY A 448 7.36 6.11 2.14
N SER A 449 8.67 5.95 2.40
CA SER A 449 9.72 6.53 1.56
C SER A 449 9.96 5.76 0.25
N LEU A 450 10.68 6.39 -0.68
CA LEU A 450 11.08 5.75 -1.95
C LEU A 450 12.26 4.76 -1.76
N HIS A 451 12.95 4.86 -0.62
CA HIS A 451 14.17 4.11 -0.33
C HIS A 451 13.90 2.60 -0.30
N LYS A 452 14.87 1.78 -0.75
CA LYS A 452 14.74 0.33 -0.86
C LYS A 452 14.28 -0.40 0.42
N ARG A 453 14.61 0.14 1.60
CA ARG A 453 14.16 -0.41 2.90
C ARG A 453 12.64 -0.45 3.05
N ASP A 454 11.93 0.53 2.49
CA ASP A 454 10.47 0.59 2.55
C ASP A 454 9.86 -0.07 1.31
N SER A 455 10.67 -0.27 0.26
CA SER A 455 10.19 -0.55 -1.10
C SER A 455 10.40 -1.98 -1.59
N LEU A 456 11.39 -2.70 -1.04
CA LEU A 456 11.67 -4.09 -1.38
C LEU A 456 10.88 -5.00 -0.44
N ILE A 457 10.09 -5.87 -1.04
CA ILE A 457 9.16 -6.78 -0.38
C ILE A 457 9.41 -8.21 -0.83
N PRO A 458 9.18 -9.21 0.03
CA PRO A 458 9.27 -10.60 -0.34
C PRO A 458 8.02 -11.00 -1.13
N LEU A 459 8.23 -11.82 -2.17
CA LEU A 459 7.19 -12.48 -2.93
C LEU A 459 7.45 -13.98 -2.94
N VAL A 460 6.53 -14.75 -2.34
CA VAL A 460 6.60 -16.20 -2.24
C VAL A 460 5.45 -16.78 -3.05
N ILE A 461 5.75 -17.58 -4.08
CA ILE A 461 4.73 -18.16 -4.97
C ILE A 461 4.85 -19.69 -4.95
N ALA A 462 3.99 -20.34 -4.18
CA ALA A 462 3.98 -21.79 -4.01
C ALA A 462 2.89 -22.46 -4.86
N GLY A 463 3.26 -23.53 -5.56
CA GLY A 463 2.31 -24.36 -6.31
C GLY A 463 1.82 -23.81 -7.64
N ALA A 464 2.37 -22.69 -8.13
CA ALA A 464 2.07 -22.11 -9.45
C ALA A 464 2.54 -23.01 -10.60
N ALA A 465 1.86 -22.92 -11.75
CA ALA A 465 2.25 -23.63 -12.97
C ALA A 465 3.35 -22.88 -13.74
N GLN A 466 3.40 -21.56 -13.60
CA GLN A 466 4.37 -20.69 -14.29
C GLN A 466 5.26 -19.98 -13.29
N SER A 467 6.46 -19.63 -13.74
CA SER A 467 7.35 -18.74 -12.99
C SER A 467 6.91 -17.29 -13.12
N PHE A 468 7.05 -16.54 -12.03
CA PHE A 468 6.86 -15.11 -12.01
C PHE A 468 8.00 -14.41 -12.78
N PRO A 469 7.69 -13.38 -13.58
CA PRO A 469 8.70 -12.61 -14.33
C PRO A 469 9.69 -11.91 -13.40
N LEU A 470 10.93 -11.75 -13.85
CA LEU A 470 11.94 -10.94 -13.18
C LEU A 470 12.43 -9.83 -14.12
N PRO A 471 12.79 -8.64 -13.59
CA PRO A 471 12.68 -8.24 -12.18
C PRO A 471 11.21 -8.06 -11.72
N ALA A 472 10.92 -8.40 -10.47
CA ALA A 472 9.56 -8.48 -9.96
C ALA A 472 9.03 -7.13 -9.44
N ARG A 473 7.78 -6.81 -9.78
CA ARG A 473 7.05 -5.67 -9.21
C ARG A 473 5.68 -6.10 -8.72
N LEU A 474 5.18 -5.40 -7.69
CA LEU A 474 3.85 -5.62 -7.15
C LEU A 474 2.75 -5.45 -8.22
N VAL A 475 2.92 -4.50 -9.14
CA VAL A 475 1.97 -4.26 -10.24
C VAL A 475 1.87 -5.43 -11.23
N ASP A 476 2.86 -6.30 -11.31
CA ASP A 476 2.85 -7.47 -12.21
C ASP A 476 2.04 -8.65 -11.63
N VAL A 477 1.67 -8.60 -10.34
CA VAL A 477 0.99 -9.69 -9.62
C VAL A 477 -0.39 -9.97 -10.20
N LYS A 478 -1.16 -8.94 -10.55
CA LYS A 478 -2.48 -9.12 -11.16
C LYS A 478 -2.39 -9.93 -12.45
N ASP A 479 -1.50 -9.56 -13.36
CA ASP A 479 -1.36 -10.24 -14.65
C ASP A 479 -0.88 -11.68 -14.47
N PHE A 480 0.03 -11.92 -13.52
CA PHE A 480 0.44 -13.27 -13.16
C PHE A 480 -0.75 -14.13 -12.71
N ILE A 481 -1.59 -13.63 -11.79
CA ILE A 481 -2.77 -14.35 -11.30
C ILE A 481 -3.77 -14.62 -12.43
N LEU A 482 -4.00 -13.65 -13.32
CA LEU A 482 -4.88 -13.82 -14.46
C LEU A 482 -4.38 -14.90 -15.44
N ARG A 483 -3.06 -15.04 -15.63
CA ARG A 483 -2.47 -16.14 -16.42
C ARG A 483 -2.63 -17.49 -15.73
N GLU A 484 -2.36 -17.55 -14.42
CA GLU A 484 -2.53 -18.79 -13.65
C GLU A 484 -3.99 -19.30 -13.66
N LEU A 485 -4.95 -18.38 -13.72
CA LEU A 485 -6.38 -18.69 -13.87
C LEU A 485 -6.85 -18.86 -15.32
N GLY A 486 -5.94 -18.77 -16.30
CA GLY A 486 -6.25 -18.95 -17.72
C GLY A 486 -7.15 -17.87 -18.32
N VAL A 487 -7.22 -16.68 -17.71
CA VAL A 487 -8.01 -15.54 -18.19
C VAL A 487 -7.32 -14.83 -19.35
N ILE A 488 -6.00 -14.67 -19.27
CA ILE A 488 -5.18 -14.09 -20.34
C ILE A 488 -4.15 -15.10 -20.84
N SER A 489 -3.87 -15.06 -22.14
CA SER A 489 -2.92 -15.94 -22.82
C SER A 489 -1.71 -15.15 -23.31
N GLY A 490 -0.49 -15.65 -23.11
CA GLY A 490 0.73 -15.09 -23.70
C GLY A 490 1.80 -14.64 -22.69
N ALA A 491 3.06 -14.65 -23.14
CA ALA A 491 4.17 -14.01 -22.45
C ALA A 491 4.00 -12.48 -22.44
N HIS A 492 4.55 -11.80 -21.42
CA HIS A 492 4.45 -10.35 -21.23
C HIS A 492 4.59 -9.55 -22.54
N PRO A 493 3.74 -8.53 -22.79
CA PRO A 493 4.19 -7.42 -23.62
C PRO A 493 5.40 -6.81 -22.90
N GLN A 494 6.56 -6.85 -23.56
CA GLN A 494 7.79 -6.22 -23.09
C GLN A 494 7.60 -4.72 -22.89
#